data_AF-A0A1G9T4V5-F1
#
_entry.id   AF-A0A1G9T4V5-F1
#
_cell.length_a   1.000
_cell.length_b   1.000
_cell.length_c   1.000
_cell.angle_alpha   90.00
_cell.angle_beta   90.00
_cell.angle_gamma   90.00
#
_symmetry.space_group_name_H-M   'P 1'
#
loop_
_entity.id
_entity.type
_entity.pdbx_description
1 polymer ?
#
loop_
_entity_poly.entity_id
_entity_poly.type
_entity_poly.pdbx_seq_one_letter_code
_entity_poly.pdbx_strand_id
1 'polypeptide(L)'
;MPATAVVRVPEPRTGTRRPCARVVVGIDGSYWSDMALTWAARHASRTDADLRIVSRQDPNPLPGLLAASTGSRLLVLGCRGDQHRAFGLGALVLPVAGSARCDTLVVRGRWHAIAGHQGLVTAIINGGNQDTAVLRAANRIAKVYGSALRVHTRSDGNALDAVFRATDSDILVVARGDAARCGTVTRFALHHAPCPVLVVRQR
;
A
#
# COMPACT_ATOMS: atom_id res chain seq x y z
N MET A 1 -20.77 21.20 -13.42
CA MET A 1 -20.87 19.97 -14.22
C MET A 1 -19.92 18.92 -13.64
N PRO A 2 -20.35 17.97 -12.80
CA PRO A 2 -19.43 16.93 -12.33
C PRO A 2 -19.27 15.86 -13.41
N ALA A 3 -18.03 15.59 -13.81
CA ALA A 3 -17.70 14.56 -14.78
C ALA A 3 -17.91 13.16 -14.16
N THR A 4 -18.88 12.41 -14.66
CA THR A 4 -19.13 11.01 -14.29
C THR A 4 -18.01 10.14 -14.88
N ALA A 5 -17.12 9.64 -14.03
CA ALA A 5 -16.13 8.65 -14.44
C ALA A 5 -16.83 7.29 -14.65
N VAL A 6 -16.98 6.87 -15.90
CA VAL A 6 -17.51 5.54 -16.25
C VAL A 6 -16.43 4.51 -15.92
N VAL A 7 -16.60 3.77 -14.83
CA VAL A 7 -15.80 2.57 -14.55
C VAL A 7 -16.23 1.48 -15.53
N ARG A 8 -15.39 1.19 -16.53
CA ARG A 8 -15.62 0.08 -17.46
C ARG A 8 -15.42 -1.23 -16.68
N VAL A 9 -16.52 -1.91 -16.34
CA VAL A 9 -16.49 -3.29 -15.86
C VAL A 9 -16.00 -4.15 -17.02
N PRO A 10 -14.90 -4.91 -16.90
CA PRO A 10 -14.46 -5.80 -17.98
C PRO A 10 -15.49 -6.92 -18.15
N GLU A 11 -15.86 -7.20 -19.40
CA GLU A 11 -16.66 -8.39 -19.73
C GLU A 11 -15.98 -9.67 -19.22
N PRO A 12 -16.76 -10.72 -18.87
CA PRO A 12 -16.19 -12.00 -18.47
C PRO A 12 -15.38 -12.59 -19.63
N ARG A 13 -14.05 -12.53 -19.53
CA ARG A 13 -13.14 -12.98 -20.57
C ARG A 13 -13.00 -14.50 -20.50
N THR A 14 -13.57 -15.20 -21.49
CA THR A 14 -13.45 -16.65 -21.69
C THR A 14 -12.09 -16.99 -22.30
N GLY A 15 -11.09 -17.20 -21.45
CA GLY A 15 -9.78 -17.72 -21.86
C GLY A 15 -8.91 -18.07 -20.66
N THR A 16 -8.16 -19.17 -20.75
CA THR A 16 -7.19 -19.62 -19.72
C THR A 16 -6.01 -18.64 -19.65
N ARG A 17 -6.19 -17.53 -18.94
CA ARG A 17 -5.14 -16.53 -18.71
C ARG A 17 -4.14 -17.10 -17.69
N ARG A 18 -2.83 -16.88 -17.92
CA ARG A 18 -1.87 -16.87 -16.81
C ARG A 18 -2.46 -15.99 -15.70
N PRO A 19 -2.49 -16.40 -14.43
CA PRO A 19 -3.18 -15.63 -13.40
C PRO A 19 -2.57 -14.22 -13.38
N CYS A 20 -3.33 -13.24 -13.88
CA CYS A 20 -2.83 -11.88 -13.91
C CYS A 20 -2.69 -11.39 -12.48
N ALA A 21 -1.76 -10.47 -12.30
CA ALA A 21 -1.62 -9.75 -11.05
C ALA A 21 -3.00 -9.26 -10.58
N ARG A 22 -3.39 -9.56 -9.33
CA ARG A 22 -4.59 -8.97 -8.72
C ARG A 22 -4.19 -7.91 -7.71
N VAL A 23 -4.84 -6.75 -7.79
CA VAL A 23 -4.80 -5.67 -6.79
C VAL A 23 -6.13 -5.68 -6.05
N VAL A 24 -6.07 -5.73 -4.73
CA VAL A 24 -7.25 -5.64 -3.86
C VAL A 24 -7.28 -4.28 -3.22
N VAL A 25 -8.46 -3.67 -3.09
CA VAL A 25 -8.66 -2.46 -2.29
C VAL A 25 -9.83 -2.61 -1.34
N GLY A 26 -9.61 -2.28 -0.07
CA GLY A 26 -10.67 -2.19 0.93
C GLY A 26 -11.31 -0.80 0.90
N ILE A 27 -12.64 -0.74 0.82
CA ILE A 27 -13.40 0.51 0.85
C ILE A 27 -14.46 0.52 1.95
N ASP A 28 -14.63 1.68 2.58
CA ASP A 28 -15.64 1.92 3.62
C ASP A 28 -16.41 3.24 3.41
N GLY A 29 -16.18 3.92 2.28
CA GLY A 29 -16.82 5.20 1.96
C GLY A 29 -16.16 6.41 2.61
N SER A 30 -15.05 6.23 3.32
CA SER A 30 -14.26 7.34 3.86
C SER A 30 -13.37 7.98 2.79
N TYR A 31 -13.00 9.24 3.00
CA TYR A 31 -12.02 9.97 2.17
C TYR A 31 -10.75 9.15 1.89
N TRP A 32 -10.18 8.50 2.91
CA TRP A 32 -8.96 7.72 2.74
C TRP A 32 -9.20 6.44 1.95
N SER A 33 -10.40 5.88 2.00
CA SER A 33 -10.78 4.75 1.15
C SER A 33 -10.95 5.15 -0.32
N ASP A 34 -11.46 6.35 -0.60
CA ASP A 34 -11.55 6.89 -1.98
C ASP A 34 -10.17 7.17 -2.56
N MET A 35 -9.26 7.73 -1.75
CA MET A 35 -7.85 7.90 -2.14
C MET A 35 -7.17 6.55 -2.35
N ALA A 36 -7.47 5.54 -1.53
CA ALA A 36 -6.99 4.17 -1.70
C ALA A 36 -7.51 3.54 -3.00
N LEU A 37 -8.79 3.70 -3.32
CA LEU A 37 -9.40 3.24 -4.57
C LEU A 37 -8.75 3.91 -5.78
N THR A 38 -8.57 5.23 -5.72
CA THR A 38 -7.91 6.00 -6.78
C THR A 38 -6.48 5.52 -7.02
N TRP A 39 -5.70 5.35 -5.95
CA TRP A 39 -4.34 4.84 -6.04
C TRP A 39 -4.31 3.42 -6.61
N ALA A 40 -5.20 2.54 -6.12
CA ALA A 40 -5.28 1.14 -6.53
C ALA A 40 -5.68 0.99 -8.00
N ALA A 41 -6.67 1.75 -8.48
CA ALA A 41 -7.11 1.74 -9.87
C ALA A 41 -5.99 2.21 -10.81
N ARG A 42 -5.28 3.28 -10.44
CA ARG A 42 -4.11 3.75 -11.18
C ARG A 42 -3.01 2.70 -11.23
N HIS A 43 -2.71 2.05 -10.11
CA HIS A 43 -1.69 1.01 -10.05
C HIS A 43 -2.09 -0.23 -10.88
N ALA A 44 -3.34 -0.66 -10.77
CA ALA A 44 -3.86 -1.79 -11.53
C ALA A 44 -3.77 -1.54 -13.03
N SER A 45 -4.17 -0.34 -13.48
CA SER A 45 -4.06 0.08 -14.89
C SER A 45 -2.62 0.07 -15.40
N ARG A 46 -1.66 0.58 -14.60
CA ARG A 46 -0.23 0.59 -14.98
C ARG A 46 0.43 -0.79 -15.00
N THR A 47 -0.19 -1.78 -14.36
CA THR A 47 0.36 -3.13 -14.22
C THR A 47 -0.46 -4.20 -14.95
N ASP A 48 -1.45 -3.78 -15.75
CA ASP A 48 -2.43 -4.66 -16.41
C ASP A 48 -3.08 -5.67 -15.44
N ALA A 49 -3.31 -5.25 -14.19
CA ALA A 49 -3.79 -6.09 -13.11
C ALA A 49 -5.31 -6.00 -12.94
N ASP A 50 -5.93 -7.09 -12.48
CA ASP A 50 -7.35 -7.06 -12.09
C ASP A 50 -7.50 -6.27 -10.79
N LEU A 51 -8.46 -5.35 -10.75
CA LEU A 51 -8.84 -4.64 -9.52
C LEU A 51 -10.03 -5.33 -8.86
N ARG A 52 -9.84 -5.81 -7.63
CA ARG A 52 -10.91 -6.33 -6.77
C ARG A 52 -11.22 -5.35 -5.65
N ILE A 53 -12.47 -4.92 -5.57
CA ILE A 53 -12.95 -4.05 -4.49
C ILE A 53 -13.59 -4.92 -3.40
N VAL A 54 -13.24 -4.66 -2.15
CA VAL A 54 -13.85 -5.28 -0.97
C VAL A 54 -14.50 -4.18 -0.16
N SER A 55 -15.83 -4.16 -0.14
CA SER A 55 -16.63 -3.15 0.57
C SER A 55 -17.05 -3.64 1.97
N ARG A 56 -17.34 -2.69 2.87
CA ARG A 56 -17.89 -2.90 4.22
C ARG A 56 -19.36 -3.36 4.18
N GLN A 57 -19.62 -4.49 3.55
CA GLN A 57 -20.92 -5.18 3.68
C GLN A 57 -20.94 -6.08 4.92
N ASP A 58 -19.78 -6.40 5.48
CA ASP A 58 -19.60 -7.28 6.64
C ASP A 58 -19.33 -6.45 7.91
N PRO A 59 -20.00 -6.72 9.05
CA PRO A 59 -19.68 -6.12 10.35
C PRO A 59 -18.23 -6.35 10.80
N ASN A 60 -17.54 -7.37 10.28
CA ASN A 60 -16.11 -7.57 10.44
C ASN A 60 -15.39 -7.71 9.08
N PRO A 61 -14.81 -6.63 8.53
CA PRO A 61 -14.18 -6.67 7.21
C PRO A 61 -12.82 -7.39 7.18
N LEU A 62 -12.22 -7.71 8.34
CA LEU A 62 -10.86 -8.25 8.41
C LEU A 62 -10.72 -9.63 7.72
N PRO A 63 -11.56 -10.64 7.98
CA PRO A 63 -11.48 -11.93 7.29
C PRO A 63 -11.63 -11.80 5.78
N GLY A 64 -12.55 -10.96 5.30
CA GLY A 64 -12.76 -10.70 3.88
C GLY A 64 -11.52 -10.09 3.21
N LEU A 65 -10.87 -9.13 3.86
CA LEU A 65 -9.62 -8.53 3.38
C LEU A 65 -8.46 -9.54 3.34
N LEU A 66 -8.30 -10.34 4.39
CA LEU A 66 -7.26 -11.37 4.44
C LEU A 66 -7.48 -12.48 3.41
N ALA A 67 -8.72 -12.94 3.24
CA ALA A 67 -9.07 -13.89 2.20
C ALA A 67 -8.77 -13.32 0.81
N ALA A 68 -9.14 -12.07 0.54
CA ALA A 68 -8.85 -11.40 -0.73
C ALA A 68 -7.35 -11.21 -0.98
N SER A 69 -6.53 -11.05 0.07
CA SER A 69 -5.08 -10.94 -0.05
C SER A 69 -4.42 -12.23 -0.58
N THR A 70 -5.08 -13.38 -0.45
CA THR A 70 -4.59 -14.67 -0.95
C THR A 70 -4.64 -14.70 -2.48
N GLY A 71 -3.51 -15.02 -3.12
CA GLY A 71 -3.37 -15.01 -4.58
C GLY A 71 -3.30 -13.61 -5.21
N SER A 72 -3.32 -12.55 -4.39
CA SER A 72 -3.17 -11.17 -4.83
C SER A 72 -1.70 -10.72 -4.72
N ARG A 73 -1.32 -9.72 -5.50
CA ARG A 73 0.04 -9.14 -5.42
C ARG A 73 0.10 -7.95 -4.47
N LEU A 74 -1.00 -7.23 -4.34
CA LEU A 74 -1.09 -6.02 -3.53
C LEU A 74 -2.48 -5.88 -2.92
N LEU A 75 -2.52 -5.52 -1.64
CA LEU A 75 -3.73 -5.06 -0.96
C LEU A 75 -3.55 -3.59 -0.61
N VAL A 76 -4.53 -2.74 -0.92
CA VAL A 76 -4.50 -1.30 -0.70
C VAL A 76 -5.55 -0.90 0.32
N LEU A 77 -5.17 -0.05 1.29
CA LEU A 77 -6.06 0.51 2.30
C LEU A 77 -5.85 2.02 2.44
N GLY A 78 -6.91 2.72 2.86
CA GLY A 78 -6.76 4.04 3.46
C GLY A 78 -6.16 3.93 4.87
N CYS A 79 -5.44 4.95 5.33
CA CYS A 79 -4.89 4.95 6.68
C CYS A 79 -5.92 5.18 7.77
N ARG A 80 -7.13 5.62 7.42
CA ARG A 80 -8.27 5.81 8.34
C ARG A 80 -9.55 5.40 7.65
N GLY A 81 -10.58 5.14 8.45
CA GLY A 81 -11.92 4.81 8.00
C GLY A 81 -12.96 5.80 8.50
N ASP A 82 -14.22 5.60 8.09
CA ASP A 82 -15.36 6.46 8.41
C ASP A 82 -15.65 6.57 9.92
N GLN A 83 -15.39 5.49 10.67
CA GLN A 83 -15.58 5.42 12.12
C GLN A 83 -14.42 6.05 12.93
N HIS A 84 -13.31 6.43 12.30
CA HIS A 84 -12.16 7.02 13.00
C HIS A 84 -12.25 8.55 13.00
N ARG A 85 -12.95 9.09 14.01
CA ARG A 85 -13.09 10.55 14.24
C ARG A 85 -11.90 11.19 14.99
N ALA A 86 -10.92 10.40 15.46
CA ALA A 86 -9.74 10.90 16.17
C ALA A 86 -8.47 10.91 15.28
N PHE A 87 -7.46 11.67 15.71
CA PHE A 87 -6.10 11.62 15.15
C PHE A 87 -5.52 10.20 15.26
N GLY A 88 -4.97 9.63 14.18
CA GLY A 88 -4.31 8.33 14.24
C GLY A 88 -4.48 7.44 13.01
N LEU A 89 -4.31 6.13 13.22
CA LEU A 89 -4.36 5.06 12.22
C LEU A 89 -5.61 4.20 12.44
N GLY A 90 -6.32 3.84 11.36
CA GLY A 90 -7.52 3.02 11.41
C GLY A 90 -7.27 1.64 12.00
N ALA A 91 -8.22 1.14 12.81
CA ALA A 91 -8.14 -0.14 13.53
C ALA A 91 -7.82 -1.36 12.63
N LEU A 92 -8.18 -1.33 11.35
CA LEU A 92 -7.92 -2.43 10.41
C LEU A 92 -6.51 -2.41 9.82
N VAL A 93 -5.82 -1.27 9.84
CA VAL A 93 -4.56 -1.12 9.10
C VAL A 93 -3.46 -2.01 9.66
N LEU A 94 -3.27 -2.02 10.99
CA LEU A 94 -2.21 -2.82 11.61
C LEU A 94 -2.49 -4.34 11.53
N PRO A 95 -3.70 -4.84 11.84
CA PRO A 95 -4.04 -6.24 11.62
C PRO A 95 -3.86 -6.68 10.16
N VAL A 96 -4.32 -5.88 9.19
CA VAL A 96 -4.16 -6.24 7.78
C VAL A 96 -2.71 -6.20 7.34
N ALA A 97 -1.97 -5.13 7.64
CA ALA A 97 -0.56 -5.01 7.26
C ALA A 97 0.32 -6.10 7.91
N GLY A 98 -0.04 -6.55 9.11
CA GLY A 98 0.64 -7.64 9.82
C GLY A 98 0.29 -9.05 9.28
N SER A 99 -0.93 -9.26 8.78
CA SER A 99 -1.43 -10.61 8.47
C SER A 99 -1.71 -10.88 6.98
N ALA A 100 -1.72 -9.87 6.12
CA ALA A 100 -2.00 -10.04 4.70
C ALA A 100 -1.00 -11.00 4.02
N ARG A 101 -1.53 -11.84 3.12
CA ARG A 101 -0.77 -12.83 2.33
C ARG A 101 -0.08 -12.22 1.10
N CYS A 102 -0.17 -10.91 0.92
CA CYS A 102 0.51 -10.13 -0.12
C CYS A 102 1.17 -8.87 0.46
N ASP A 103 1.86 -8.11 -0.38
CA ASP A 103 2.33 -6.76 -0.01
C ASP A 103 1.10 -5.88 0.31
N THR A 104 1.24 -4.95 1.25
CA THR A 104 0.15 -4.06 1.66
C THR A 104 0.56 -2.60 1.48
N LEU A 105 -0.21 -1.82 0.73
CA LEU A 105 -0.01 -0.39 0.60
C LEU A 105 -1.07 0.38 1.38
N VAL A 106 -0.61 1.27 2.26
CA VAL A 106 -1.47 2.13 3.07
C VAL A 106 -1.36 3.54 2.53
N VAL A 107 -2.45 4.03 1.95
CA VAL A 107 -2.57 5.39 1.45
C VAL A 107 -2.73 6.35 2.63
N ARG A 108 -1.74 7.24 2.76
CA ARG A 108 -1.67 8.31 3.73
C ARG A 108 -0.86 9.48 3.16
N GLY A 109 -0.81 10.57 3.90
CA GLY A 109 0.09 11.68 3.58
C GLY A 109 -0.52 12.74 2.68
N ARG A 110 0.35 13.56 2.08
CA ARG A 110 -0.06 14.70 1.25
C ARG A 110 -0.54 14.23 -0.13
N TRP A 111 -1.49 14.97 -0.71
CA TRP A 111 -2.08 14.62 -2.01
C TRP A 111 -1.03 14.50 -3.13
N HIS A 112 0.01 15.34 -3.14
CA HIS A 112 1.10 15.28 -4.13
C HIS A 112 1.82 13.92 -4.13
N ALA A 113 2.09 13.36 -2.95
CA ALA A 113 2.71 12.05 -2.80
C ALA A 113 1.75 10.93 -3.24
N ILE A 114 0.47 11.04 -2.90
CA ILE A 114 -0.56 10.10 -3.35
C ILE A 114 -0.70 10.13 -4.89
N ALA A 115 -0.61 11.32 -5.49
CA ALA A 115 -0.66 11.55 -6.93
C ALA A 115 0.59 11.04 -7.67
N GLY A 116 1.72 10.89 -6.98
CA GLY A 116 2.97 10.42 -7.56
C GLY A 116 3.74 11.55 -8.28
N HIS A 117 3.70 12.77 -7.72
CA HIS A 117 4.28 13.95 -8.36
C HIS A 117 5.74 14.19 -8.02
N GLN A 118 6.28 13.53 -6.99
CA GLN A 118 7.69 13.72 -6.60
C GLN A 118 8.66 12.93 -7.47
N GLY A 119 8.20 11.83 -8.08
CA GLY A 119 9.04 10.94 -8.87
C GLY A 119 10.06 10.17 -8.02
N LEU A 120 9.78 9.95 -6.72
CA LEU A 120 10.72 9.33 -5.79
C LEU A 120 10.07 8.23 -4.95
N VAL A 121 10.71 7.06 -4.91
CA VAL A 121 10.41 5.97 -4.00
C VAL A 121 11.55 5.85 -3.00
N THR A 122 11.25 5.85 -1.71
CA THR A 122 12.26 5.65 -0.65
C THR A 122 12.09 4.27 -0.02
N ALA A 123 13.15 3.48 0.04
CA ALA A 123 13.19 2.19 0.73
C ALA A 123 14.00 2.30 2.02
N ILE A 124 13.45 1.83 3.15
CA ILE A 124 14.19 1.75 4.43
C ILE A 124 14.62 0.30 4.66
N ILE A 125 15.93 0.08 4.81
CA ILE A 125 16.54 -1.22 5.08
C ILE A 125 17.42 -1.16 6.33
N ASN A 126 17.53 -2.29 7.06
CA ASN A 126 18.16 -2.32 8.38
C ASN A 126 19.32 -3.34 8.50
N GLY A 127 19.78 -3.90 7.39
CA GLY A 127 20.80 -4.96 7.33
C GLY A 127 20.24 -6.37 7.60
N GLY A 128 18.93 -6.57 7.48
CA GLY A 128 18.26 -7.83 7.80
C GLY A 128 17.95 -8.70 6.59
N ASN A 129 17.52 -9.94 6.83
CA ASN A 129 17.07 -10.87 5.78
C ASN A 129 15.86 -10.38 4.96
N GLN A 130 15.17 -9.32 5.42
CA GLN A 130 14.03 -8.71 4.73
C GLN A 130 14.44 -7.71 3.65
N ASP A 131 15.68 -7.19 3.70
CA ASP A 131 16.12 -6.05 2.89
C ASP A 131 16.05 -6.36 1.40
N THR A 132 16.41 -7.58 0.99
CA THR A 132 16.30 -8.01 -0.41
C THR A 132 14.86 -7.95 -0.91
N ALA A 133 13.88 -8.33 -0.08
CA ALA A 133 12.47 -8.24 -0.44
C ALA A 133 12.02 -6.78 -0.57
N VAL A 134 12.44 -5.93 0.38
CA VAL A 134 12.17 -4.48 0.37
C VAL A 134 12.73 -3.82 -0.89
N LEU A 135 14.01 -4.04 -1.20
CA LEU A 135 14.66 -3.49 -2.38
C LEU A 135 14.02 -3.97 -3.68
N ARG A 136 13.66 -5.26 -3.78
CA ARG A 136 12.95 -5.80 -4.94
C ARG A 136 11.57 -5.17 -5.12
N ALA A 137 10.83 -4.97 -4.05
CA ALA A 137 9.52 -4.33 -4.10
C ALA A 137 9.64 -2.84 -4.47
N ALA A 138 10.59 -2.13 -3.87
CA ALA A 138 10.83 -0.72 -4.15
C ALA A 138 11.26 -0.49 -5.59
N ASN A 139 12.20 -1.28 -6.11
CA ASN A 139 12.60 -1.21 -7.52
C ASN A 139 11.44 -1.54 -8.48
N ARG A 140 10.57 -2.50 -8.12
CA ARG A 140 9.39 -2.82 -8.91
C ARG A 140 8.44 -1.62 -9.00
N ILE A 141 8.17 -0.96 -7.89
CA ILE A 141 7.34 0.25 -7.85
C ILE A 141 8.00 1.38 -8.63
N ALA A 142 9.28 1.66 -8.37
CA ALA A 142 10.04 2.70 -9.07
C ALA A 142 9.96 2.52 -10.60
N LYS A 143 10.13 1.29 -11.10
CA LYS A 143 9.97 0.98 -12.54
C LYS A 143 8.55 1.21 -13.07
N VAL A 144 7.52 0.81 -12.32
CA VAL A 144 6.12 0.99 -12.73
C VAL A 144 5.76 2.47 -12.89
N TYR A 145 6.35 3.33 -12.06
CA TYR A 145 6.04 4.76 -12.02
C TYR A 145 7.10 5.66 -12.69
N GLY A 146 8.19 5.09 -13.22
CA GLY A 146 9.30 5.86 -13.78
C GLY A 146 10.01 6.74 -12.75
N SER A 147 10.01 6.32 -11.48
CA SER A 147 10.53 7.09 -10.35
C SER A 147 11.98 6.72 -10.01
N ALA A 148 12.72 7.67 -9.43
CA ALA A 148 13.99 7.39 -8.78
C ALA A 148 13.78 6.52 -7.52
N LEU A 149 14.81 5.74 -7.15
CA LEU A 149 14.83 4.95 -5.92
C LEU A 149 15.91 5.48 -4.99
N ARG A 150 15.51 5.99 -3.81
CA ARG A 150 16.41 6.29 -2.69
C ARG A 150 16.38 5.13 -1.71
N VAL A 151 17.55 4.71 -1.23
CA VAL A 151 17.67 3.68 -0.20
C VAL A 151 18.23 4.34 1.05
N HIS A 152 17.49 4.22 2.15
CA HIS A 152 17.96 4.60 3.48
C HIS A 152 18.40 3.35 4.24
N THR A 153 19.62 3.38 4.71
CA THR A 153 20.27 2.28 5.42
C THR A 153 20.54 2.67 6.88
N ARG A 154 20.92 1.70 7.71
CA ARG A 154 21.30 1.98 9.11
C ARG A 154 22.49 2.95 9.22
N SER A 155 23.41 2.95 8.25
CA SER A 155 24.55 3.88 8.24
C SER A 155 24.13 5.32 7.94
N ASP A 156 22.97 5.54 7.33
CA ASP A 156 22.44 6.88 7.02
C ASP A 156 21.71 7.52 8.22
N GLY A 157 21.60 6.79 9.34
CA GLY A 157 20.99 7.25 10.58
C GLY A 157 19.75 6.44 10.98
N ASN A 158 19.02 6.95 11.99
CA ASN A 158 17.85 6.28 12.55
C ASN A 158 16.72 6.15 11.51
N ALA A 159 16.20 4.92 11.35
CA ALA A 159 15.08 4.63 10.47
C ALA A 159 13.81 5.46 10.78
N LEU A 160 13.57 5.83 12.04
CA LEU A 160 12.43 6.66 12.41
C LEU A 160 12.58 8.10 11.90
N ASP A 161 13.80 8.63 11.88
CA ASP A 161 14.07 9.96 11.30
C ASP A 161 13.89 9.93 9.78
N ALA A 162 14.31 8.84 9.13
CA ALA A 162 14.10 8.62 7.71
C ALA A 162 12.61 8.63 7.33
N VAL A 163 11.73 8.07 8.19
CA VAL A 163 10.28 8.11 8.01
C VAL A 163 9.78 9.56 7.98
N PHE A 164 10.23 10.42 8.90
CA PHE A 164 9.81 11.83 8.91
C PHE A 164 10.36 12.62 7.73
N ARG A 165 11.59 12.33 7.31
CA ARG A 165 12.28 13.03 6.22
C ARG A 165 11.77 12.64 4.83
N ALA A 166 10.95 11.61 4.69
CA ALA A 166 10.39 11.15 3.41
C ALA A 166 9.32 12.09 2.81
N THR A 167 9.40 13.41 3.05
CA THR A 167 8.44 14.42 2.59
C THR A 167 8.44 14.64 1.09
N ASP A 168 9.55 14.29 0.44
CA ASP A 168 9.80 14.32 -1.00
C ASP A 168 9.57 12.95 -1.65
N SER A 169 9.06 11.96 -0.92
CA SER A 169 8.82 10.62 -1.45
C SER A 169 7.35 10.43 -1.78
N ASP A 170 7.07 9.83 -2.93
CA ASP A 170 5.72 9.40 -3.30
C ASP A 170 5.32 8.12 -2.57
N ILE A 171 6.27 7.23 -2.29
CA ILE A 171 6.04 5.97 -1.60
C ILE A 171 7.23 5.66 -0.70
N LEU A 172 6.95 5.33 0.56
CA LEU A 172 7.90 4.77 1.51
C LEU A 172 7.75 3.24 1.57
N VAL A 173 8.83 2.50 1.32
CA VAL A 173 8.83 1.04 1.30
C VAL A 173 9.56 0.52 2.53
N VAL A 174 8.88 -0.32 3.30
CA VAL A 174 9.38 -0.90 4.54
C VAL A 174 9.10 -2.40 4.60
N ALA A 175 9.94 -3.12 5.33
CA ALA A 175 9.66 -4.50 5.69
C ALA A 175 8.39 -4.60 6.55
N ARG A 176 7.75 -5.77 6.61
CA ARG A 176 6.65 -6.00 7.56
C ARG A 176 7.12 -6.03 9.01
N GLY A 177 8.28 -6.63 9.29
CA GLY A 177 8.69 -7.01 10.64
C GLY A 177 8.71 -8.52 10.82
N ASP A 178 8.93 -8.99 12.04
CA ASP A 178 9.00 -10.40 12.42
C ASP A 178 7.61 -11.03 12.66
N ALA A 179 7.58 -12.36 12.79
CA ALA A 179 6.56 -13.29 12.27
C ALA A 179 5.14 -13.27 12.89
N ALA A 180 4.65 -12.17 13.44
CA ALA A 180 3.24 -12.07 13.87
C ALA A 180 2.63 -10.67 13.80
N ARG A 181 3.43 -9.60 13.72
CA ARG A 181 2.96 -8.21 13.82
C ARG A 181 3.82 -7.28 12.95
N CYS A 182 3.33 -6.06 12.74
CA CYS A 182 4.16 -5.01 12.14
C CYS A 182 5.32 -4.68 13.10
N GLY A 183 6.55 -4.69 12.58
CA GLY A 183 7.74 -4.26 13.32
C GLY A 183 7.70 -2.76 13.65
N THR A 184 8.62 -2.32 14.52
CA THR A 184 8.64 -0.93 15.04
C THR A 184 8.68 0.12 13.93
N VAL A 185 9.60 -0.03 12.96
CA VAL A 185 9.72 0.92 11.83
C VAL A 185 8.45 0.94 10.99
N THR A 186 7.88 -0.23 10.71
CA THR A 186 6.64 -0.38 9.94
C THR A 186 5.47 0.30 10.63
N ARG A 187 5.28 0.02 11.92
CA ARG A 187 4.23 0.66 12.73
C ARG A 187 4.40 2.17 12.74
N PHE A 188 5.62 2.65 12.98
CA PHE A 188 5.92 4.07 12.99
C PHE A 188 5.65 4.73 11.64
N ALA A 189 6.09 4.12 10.53
CA ALA A 189 5.79 4.59 9.18
C ALA A 189 4.28 4.67 8.92
N LEU A 190 3.54 3.63 9.28
CA LEU A 190 2.09 3.60 9.13
C LEU A 190 1.38 4.69 9.94
N HIS A 191 1.94 5.13 11.07
CA HIS A 191 1.40 6.23 11.88
C HIS A 191 1.89 7.63 11.45
N HIS A 192 3.10 7.76 10.92
CA HIS A 192 3.77 9.06 10.81
C HIS A 192 4.29 9.45 9.43
N ALA A 193 4.44 8.52 8.47
CA ALA A 193 5.00 8.85 7.15
C ALA A 193 4.22 9.98 6.45
N PRO A 194 4.88 10.92 5.77
CA PRO A 194 4.20 12.00 5.04
C PRO A 194 3.63 11.56 3.68
N CYS A 195 3.78 10.29 3.32
CA CYS A 195 3.44 9.69 2.03
C CYS A 195 2.91 8.24 2.18
N PRO A 196 2.29 7.66 1.14
CA PRO A 196 1.90 6.26 1.11
C PRO A 196 3.00 5.28 1.57
N VAL A 197 2.61 4.25 2.31
CA VAL A 197 3.57 3.27 2.87
C VAL A 197 3.30 1.90 2.27
N LEU A 198 4.29 1.33 1.59
CA LEU A 198 4.30 -0.05 1.12
C LEU A 198 4.97 -0.95 2.16
N VAL A 199 4.19 -1.82 2.78
CA VAL A 199 4.62 -2.86 3.70
C VAL A 199 4.85 -4.15 2.93
N VAL A 200 6.11 -4.58 2.87
CA VAL A 200 6.54 -5.73 2.08
C VAL A 200 6.43 -7.01 2.90
N ARG A 201 5.76 -8.02 2.33
CA ARG A 201 5.64 -9.33 2.97
C ARG A 201 6.97 -10.11 2.90
N GLN A 202 7.34 -10.75 4.01
CA GLN A 202 8.33 -11.83 4.05
C GLN A 202 7.82 -13.02 3.23
N ARG A 203 8.53 -13.40 2.15
CA ARG A 203 8.08 -14.49 1.28
C ARG A 203 8.20 -15.84 1.95
#